data_AF-A0A1B6HV91-F1
#
_entry.id   AF-A0A1B6HV91-F1
#
_cell.length_a   1.000
_cell.length_b   1.000
_cell.length_c   1.000
_cell.angle_alpha   90.00
_cell.angle_beta   90.00
_cell.angle_gamma   90.00
#
_symmetry.space_group_name_H-M   'P 1'
#
loop_
_entity.id
_entity.type
_entity.pdbx_description
1 polymer ?
#
loop_
_entity_poly.entity_id
_entity_poly.type
_entity_poly.pdbx_seq_one_letter_code
_entity_poly.pdbx_strand_id
1 'polypeptide(L)'
;MFTTNERLKSRTGKNNVGRYEFLKQLTEEFKSTASPGVLDIFLEHLTEEDVTLTRFALGGLCNLALDPENKEYINSSGGISQISNCLSSSCIETVQYAVTSLMFLMTAKYKDEITSDANIARMLELSHHPDKRIQNLAVIFLDDYCHRDQVHRMRSNVTTIPLPGSQAPTPQ
;
A
#
# COMPACT_ATOMS: atom_id res chain seq x y z
N MET A 1 58.01 2.06 -3.40
CA MET A 1 58.00 1.73 -4.84
C MET A 1 56.84 2.46 -5.50
N PHE A 2 57.11 3.51 -6.28
CA PHE A 2 56.09 4.18 -7.08
C PHE A 2 56.05 3.53 -8.46
N THR A 3 54.83 3.29 -8.96
CA THR A 3 54.58 2.60 -10.22
C THR A 3 54.94 3.51 -11.40
N THR A 4 55.50 2.95 -12.49
CA THR A 4 55.92 3.72 -13.67
C THR A 4 54.73 4.34 -14.41
N ASN A 5 54.96 5.48 -15.07
CA ASN A 5 53.93 6.24 -15.80
C ASN A 5 53.24 5.39 -16.89
N GLU A 6 54.00 4.51 -17.55
CA GLU A 6 53.47 3.53 -18.53
C GLU A 6 52.53 2.50 -17.89
N ARG A 7 52.87 2.00 -16.70
CA ARG A 7 51.99 1.07 -15.95
C ARG A 7 50.71 1.74 -15.43
N LEU A 8 50.73 3.05 -15.23
CA LEU A 8 49.52 3.81 -14.86
C LEU A 8 48.60 3.99 -16.08
N LYS A 9 49.18 4.30 -17.24
CA LYS A 9 48.45 4.41 -18.52
C LYS A 9 47.91 3.08 -19.04
N SER A 10 48.59 1.96 -18.78
CA SER A 10 48.09 0.63 -19.15
C SER A 10 46.97 0.11 -18.25
N ARG A 11 46.77 0.73 -17.07
CA ARG A 11 45.74 0.38 -16.09
C ARG A 11 44.50 1.26 -16.17
N THR A 12 44.55 2.39 -16.87
CA THR A 12 43.35 3.17 -17.20
C THR A 12 42.50 2.38 -18.19
N GLY A 13 41.26 2.09 -17.81
CA GLY A 13 40.33 1.28 -18.61
C GLY A 13 40.04 1.88 -20.00
N LYS A 14 39.44 1.08 -20.88
CA LYS A 14 39.21 1.29 -22.33
C LYS A 14 38.75 2.70 -22.77
N ASN A 15 38.24 3.54 -21.88
CA ASN A 15 37.66 4.84 -22.19
C ASN A 15 38.57 6.06 -21.90
N ASN A 16 39.87 5.90 -21.60
CA ASN A 16 40.78 7.02 -21.24
C ASN A 16 40.30 7.89 -20.05
N VAL A 17 39.28 7.43 -19.32
CA VAL A 17 38.73 8.13 -18.16
C VAL A 17 39.71 7.97 -17.00
N GLY A 18 40.21 9.09 -16.47
CA GLY A 18 41.10 9.11 -15.31
C GLY A 18 40.41 8.54 -14.07
N ARG A 19 41.18 8.01 -13.11
CA ARG A 19 40.64 7.36 -11.89
C ARG A 19 39.59 8.19 -11.15
N TYR A 20 39.82 9.51 -11.07
CA TYR A 20 38.88 10.43 -10.42
C TYR A 20 37.54 10.49 -11.17
N GLU A 21 37.58 10.69 -12.48
CA GLU A 21 36.38 10.73 -13.33
C GLU A 21 35.65 9.38 -13.36
N PHE A 22 36.38 8.27 -13.30
CA PHE A 22 35.78 6.95 -13.21
C PHE A 22 35.05 6.75 -11.87
N LEU A 23 35.66 7.16 -10.75
CA LEU A 23 35.00 7.12 -9.44
C LEU A 23 33.79 8.06 -9.39
N LYS A 24 33.88 9.21 -10.04
CA LYS A 24 32.76 10.15 -10.18
C LYS A 24 31.62 9.55 -10.99
N GLN A 25 31.91 8.92 -12.12
CA GLN A 25 30.93 8.18 -12.93
C GLN A 25 30.28 7.05 -12.14
N LEU A 26 31.06 6.23 -11.41
CA LEU A 26 30.47 5.19 -10.55
C LEU A 26 29.60 5.76 -9.43
N THR A 27 29.97 6.92 -8.87
CA THR A 27 29.17 7.59 -7.84
C THR A 27 27.90 8.19 -8.43
N GLU A 28 27.99 8.78 -9.64
CA GLU A 28 26.86 9.29 -10.39
C GLU A 28 25.92 8.17 -10.79
N GLU A 29 26.45 7.07 -11.33
CA GLU A 29 25.70 5.87 -11.71
C GLU A 29 25.04 5.22 -10.49
N PHE A 30 25.73 5.09 -9.35
CA PHE A 30 25.13 4.57 -8.12
C PHE A 30 24.01 5.49 -7.59
N LYS A 31 24.15 6.81 -7.75
CA LYS A 31 23.10 7.77 -7.37
C LYS A 31 21.96 7.87 -8.38
N SER A 32 22.25 7.68 -9.66
CA SER A 32 21.28 7.82 -10.76
C SER A 32 20.56 6.53 -11.07
N THR A 33 21.17 5.39 -10.77
CA THR A 33 20.50 4.08 -10.73
C THR A 33 19.65 4.10 -9.48
N ALA A 34 18.44 4.62 -9.61
CA ALA A 34 17.42 4.46 -8.58
C ALA A 34 17.16 2.96 -8.45
N SER A 35 17.83 2.28 -7.51
CA SER A 35 17.27 1.05 -6.97
C SER A 35 16.01 1.48 -6.21
N PRO A 36 14.81 1.06 -6.63
CA PRO A 36 13.60 1.42 -5.91
C PRO A 36 13.80 1.05 -4.44
N GLY A 37 13.43 1.96 -3.54
CA GLY A 37 13.48 1.66 -2.12
C GLY A 37 12.62 0.43 -1.84
N VAL A 38 12.85 -0.28 -0.73
CA VAL A 38 12.03 -1.45 -0.38
C VAL A 38 10.51 -1.13 -0.38
N LEU A 39 10.16 0.11 -0.03
CA LEU A 39 8.79 0.61 -0.08
C LEU A 39 8.26 0.71 -1.52
N ASP A 40 9.06 1.21 -2.46
CA ASP A 40 8.67 1.31 -3.87
C ASP A 40 8.40 -0.07 -4.45
N ILE A 41 9.31 -1.02 -4.18
CA ILE A 41 9.16 -2.40 -4.60
C ILE A 41 7.84 -2.95 -4.06
N PHE A 42 7.54 -2.78 -2.78
CA PHE A 42 6.28 -3.30 -2.25
C PHE A 42 5.04 -2.60 -2.84
N LEU A 43 5.09 -1.29 -3.07
CA LEU A 43 3.98 -0.54 -3.66
C LEU A 43 3.71 -0.95 -5.12
N GLU A 44 4.75 -1.22 -5.91
CA GLU A 44 4.61 -1.73 -7.29
C GLU A 44 3.85 -3.07 -7.31
N HIS A 45 4.18 -3.97 -6.39
CA HIS A 45 3.60 -5.32 -6.33
C HIS A 45 2.17 -5.36 -5.74
N LEU A 46 1.60 -4.24 -5.28
CA LEU A 46 0.19 -4.18 -4.84
C LEU A 46 -0.81 -4.20 -6.00
N THR A 47 -0.34 -3.94 -7.23
CA THR A 47 -1.17 -3.88 -8.43
C THR A 47 -1.03 -5.09 -9.34
N GLU A 48 -0.25 -6.08 -8.93
CA GLU A 48 0.01 -7.30 -9.70
C GLU A 48 -1.09 -8.35 -9.51
N GLU A 49 -1.20 -9.27 -10.47
CA GLU A 49 -2.17 -10.38 -10.40
C GLU A 49 -1.74 -11.47 -9.41
N ASP A 50 -0.46 -11.51 -9.02
CA ASP A 50 0.03 -12.52 -8.08
C ASP A 50 -0.41 -12.19 -6.65
N VAL A 51 -1.41 -12.95 -6.19
CA VAL A 51 -1.98 -12.86 -4.84
C VAL A 51 -0.92 -13.11 -3.76
N THR A 52 0.08 -13.96 -4.02
CA THR A 52 1.15 -14.26 -3.06
C THR A 52 2.09 -13.07 -2.91
N LEU A 53 2.52 -12.48 -4.03
CA LEU A 53 3.38 -11.29 -4.01
C LEU A 53 2.65 -10.11 -3.38
N THR A 54 1.42 -9.86 -3.79
CA THR A 54 0.57 -8.81 -3.20
C THR A 54 0.46 -8.97 -1.68
N ARG A 55 0.18 -10.19 -1.19
CA ARG A 55 0.05 -10.48 0.24
C ARG A 55 1.35 -10.21 1.00
N PHE A 56 2.49 -10.63 0.47
CA PHE A 56 3.78 -10.43 1.14
C PHE A 56 4.24 -8.97 1.09
N ALA A 57 4.06 -8.30 -0.04
CA ALA A 57 4.35 -6.88 -0.21
C ALA A 57 3.52 -6.04 0.78
N LEU A 58 2.21 -6.31 0.85
CA LEU A 58 1.32 -5.60 1.78
C LEU A 58 1.62 -5.91 3.24
N GLY A 59 1.96 -7.16 3.58
CA GLY A 59 2.43 -7.51 4.92
C GLY A 59 3.73 -6.79 5.29
N GLY A 60 4.65 -6.64 4.33
CA GLY A 60 5.87 -5.86 4.48
C GLY A 60 5.59 -4.38 4.75
N LEU A 61 4.74 -3.76 3.93
CA LEU A 61 4.29 -2.37 4.11
C LEU A 61 3.61 -2.17 5.46
N CYS A 62 2.75 -3.09 5.87
CA CYS A 62 2.06 -3.04 7.16
C CYS A 62 3.04 -2.96 8.33
N ASN A 63 4.12 -3.75 8.29
CA ASN A 63 5.15 -3.73 9.33
C ASN A 63 5.98 -2.44 9.28
N LEU A 64 6.32 -1.96 8.08
CA LEU A 64 7.16 -0.77 7.88
C LEU A 64 6.41 0.55 8.16
N ALA A 65 5.09 0.57 8.02
CA ALA A 65 4.24 1.75 8.25
C ALA A 65 4.23 2.25 9.71
N LEU A 66 4.77 1.47 10.66
CA LEU A 66 4.95 1.91 12.05
C LEU A 66 6.09 2.94 12.19
N ASP A 67 7.06 2.93 11.28
CA ASP A 67 8.12 3.93 11.25
C ASP A 67 7.59 5.25 10.66
N PRO A 68 7.84 6.42 11.30
CA PRO A 68 7.30 7.70 10.84
C PRO A 68 7.77 8.14 9.44
N GLU A 69 9.03 7.85 9.06
CA GLU A 69 9.56 8.23 7.75
C GLU A 69 8.94 7.37 6.65
N ASN A 70 8.86 6.06 6.89
CA ASN A 70 8.19 5.13 5.98
C ASN A 70 6.70 5.46 5.83
N LYS A 71 6.03 5.82 6.94
CA LYS A 71 4.63 6.22 6.94
C LYS A 71 4.38 7.42 6.05
N GLU A 72 5.14 8.50 6.22
CA GLU A 72 4.98 9.69 5.37
C GLU A 72 5.30 9.37 3.92
N TYR A 73 6.33 8.56 3.67
CA TYR A 73 6.66 8.11 2.32
C TYR A 73 5.48 7.39 1.67
N ILE A 74 4.96 6.32 2.28
CA ILE A 74 3.84 5.54 1.77
C ILE A 74 2.63 6.43 1.47
N ASN A 75 2.30 7.34 2.40
CA ASN A 75 1.18 8.26 2.21
C ASN A 75 1.41 9.24 1.05
N SER A 76 2.61 9.82 0.95
CA SER A 76 2.94 10.79 -0.10
C SER A 76 3.10 10.17 -1.50
N SER A 77 3.37 8.86 -1.57
CA SER A 77 3.58 8.10 -2.81
C SER A 77 2.29 7.53 -3.42
N GLY A 78 1.11 7.88 -2.88
CA GLY A 78 -0.17 7.33 -3.35
C GLY A 78 -0.49 5.92 -2.83
N GLY A 79 0.26 5.44 -1.83
CA GLY A 79 0.10 4.10 -1.28
C GLY A 79 -1.26 3.86 -0.62
N ILE A 80 -1.92 4.91 -0.10
CA ILE A 80 -3.28 4.79 0.48
C ILE A 80 -4.28 4.26 -0.55
N SER A 81 -4.27 4.79 -1.78
CA SER A 81 -5.15 4.32 -2.84
C SER A 81 -4.86 2.88 -3.23
N GLN A 82 -3.59 2.50 -3.34
CA GLN A 82 -3.19 1.13 -3.70
C GLN A 82 -3.59 0.13 -2.61
N ILE A 83 -3.34 0.46 -1.34
CA ILE A 83 -3.72 -0.37 -0.18
C ILE A 83 -5.24 -0.47 -0.07
N SER A 84 -5.98 0.61 -0.36
CA SER A 84 -7.45 0.61 -0.33
C SER A 84 -8.03 -0.38 -1.35
N ASN A 85 -7.43 -0.51 -2.53
CA ASN A 85 -7.85 -1.50 -3.54
C ASN A 85 -7.72 -2.95 -3.03
N CYS A 86 -6.73 -3.22 -2.17
CA CYS A 86 -6.52 -4.53 -1.57
C CYS A 86 -7.63 -4.95 -0.57
N LEU A 87 -8.49 -4.04 -0.11
CA LEU A 87 -9.65 -4.37 0.74
C LEU A 87 -10.69 -5.25 0.04
N SER A 88 -10.67 -5.28 -1.30
CA SER A 88 -11.55 -6.11 -2.13
C SER A 88 -10.92 -7.45 -2.51
N SER A 89 -9.74 -7.78 -1.99
CA SER A 89 -9.06 -9.05 -2.25
C SER A 89 -9.88 -10.24 -1.74
N SER A 90 -9.80 -11.36 -2.46
CA SER A 90 -10.35 -12.66 -2.01
C SER A 90 -9.48 -13.33 -0.94
N CYS A 91 -8.24 -12.85 -0.74
CA CYS A 91 -7.33 -13.37 0.27
C CYS A 91 -7.55 -12.66 1.62
N ILE A 92 -7.93 -13.44 2.64
CA ILE A 92 -8.24 -12.96 4.00
C ILE A 92 -7.07 -12.20 4.60
N GLU A 93 -5.85 -12.72 4.48
CA GLU A 93 -4.63 -12.09 5.00
C GLU A 93 -4.35 -10.76 4.30
N THR A 94 -4.58 -10.67 2.99
CA THR A 94 -4.41 -9.43 2.23
C THR A 94 -5.37 -8.36 2.73
N VAL A 95 -6.64 -8.71 2.94
CA VAL A 95 -7.64 -7.79 3.52
C VAL A 95 -7.24 -7.37 4.94
N GLN A 96 -6.76 -8.28 5.78
CA GLN A 96 -6.31 -7.97 7.13
C GLN A 96 -5.14 -6.99 7.14
N TYR A 97 -4.12 -7.23 6.30
CA TYR A 97 -2.99 -6.30 6.16
C TYR A 97 -3.43 -4.96 5.58
N ALA A 98 -4.40 -4.93 4.65
CA ALA A 98 -4.93 -3.69 4.10
C ALA A 98 -5.59 -2.82 5.18
N VAL A 99 -6.54 -3.40 5.94
CA VAL A 99 -7.23 -2.67 7.02
C VAL A 99 -6.23 -2.16 8.05
N THR A 100 -5.31 -3.02 8.49
CA THR A 100 -4.32 -2.67 9.52
C THR A 100 -3.34 -1.59 9.01
N SER A 101 -2.90 -1.68 7.76
CA SER A 101 -2.02 -0.67 7.16
C SER A 101 -2.70 0.69 7.11
N LEU A 102 -3.96 0.76 6.70
CA LEU A 102 -4.73 2.01 6.70
C LEU A 102 -4.83 2.63 8.11
N MET A 103 -4.99 1.79 9.16
CA MET A 103 -4.98 2.27 10.55
C MET A 103 -3.61 2.84 10.94
N PHE A 104 -2.52 2.17 10.57
CA PHE A 104 -1.16 2.64 10.89
C PHE A 104 -0.77 3.90 10.12
N LEU A 105 -1.22 4.03 8.87
CA LEU A 105 -0.96 5.18 8.02
C LEU A 105 -1.73 6.45 8.42
N MET A 106 -2.68 6.33 9.35
CA MET A 106 -3.51 7.43 9.81
C MET A 106 -2.70 8.62 10.34
N THR A 107 -2.92 9.79 9.73
CA THR A 107 -2.48 11.10 10.25
C THR A 107 -3.57 12.12 9.99
N ALA A 108 -3.50 13.30 10.64
CA ALA A 108 -4.46 14.38 10.39
C ALA A 108 -4.49 14.82 8.92
N LYS A 109 -3.36 14.73 8.20
CA LYS A 109 -3.23 15.13 6.79
C LYS A 109 -3.94 14.16 5.84
N TYR A 110 -3.89 12.85 6.11
CA TYR A 110 -4.41 11.81 5.22
C TYR A 110 -5.71 11.18 5.72
N LYS A 111 -6.25 11.66 6.85
CA LYS A 111 -7.46 11.11 7.47
C LYS A 111 -8.63 11.04 6.50
N ASP A 112 -8.91 12.14 5.79
CA ASP A 112 -10.06 12.21 4.88
C ASP A 112 -9.95 11.24 3.69
N GLU A 113 -8.72 10.99 3.22
CA GLU A 113 -8.45 10.00 2.17
C GLU A 113 -8.64 8.57 2.68
N ILE A 114 -8.08 8.27 3.86
CA ILE A 114 -8.19 6.95 4.48
C ILE A 114 -9.65 6.64 4.87
N THR A 115 -10.38 7.62 5.40
CA THR A 115 -11.81 7.52 5.73
C THR A 115 -12.71 8.02 4.60
N SER A 116 -12.30 7.82 3.36
CA SER A 116 -13.14 8.10 2.20
C SER A 116 -14.43 7.25 2.24
N ASP A 117 -15.48 7.74 1.59
CA ASP A 117 -16.77 7.03 1.55
C ASP A 117 -16.64 5.62 0.96
N ALA A 118 -15.73 5.42 -0.01
CA ALA A 118 -15.44 4.10 -0.58
C ALA A 118 -14.87 3.15 0.49
N ASN A 119 -13.88 3.61 1.27
CA ASN A 119 -13.31 2.81 2.34
C ASN A 119 -14.33 2.54 3.44
N ILE A 120 -15.14 3.52 3.83
CA ILE A 120 -16.19 3.31 4.84
C ILE A 120 -17.23 2.31 4.36
N ALA A 121 -17.70 2.41 3.12
CA ALA A 121 -18.61 1.42 2.53
C ALA A 121 -18.01 0.01 2.62
N ARG A 122 -16.74 -0.12 2.23
CA ARG A 122 -16.05 -1.40 2.26
C ARG A 122 -15.89 -1.95 3.68
N MET A 123 -15.55 -1.11 4.65
CA MET A 123 -15.47 -1.51 6.07
C MET A 123 -16.84 -1.92 6.63
N LEU A 124 -17.93 -1.28 6.21
CA LEU A 124 -19.28 -1.70 6.58
C LEU A 124 -19.61 -3.10 6.07
N GLU A 125 -19.24 -3.43 4.85
CA GLU A 125 -19.36 -4.80 4.32
C GLU A 125 -18.49 -5.78 5.13
N LEU A 126 -17.22 -5.44 5.36
CA LEU A 126 -16.28 -6.27 6.11
C LEU A 126 -16.71 -6.47 7.58
N SER A 127 -17.46 -5.55 8.17
CA SER A 127 -17.99 -5.69 9.54
C SER A 127 -19.00 -6.85 9.69
N HIS A 128 -19.49 -7.40 8.58
CA HIS A 128 -20.37 -8.58 8.55
C HIS A 128 -19.66 -9.84 8.01
N HIS A 129 -18.35 -9.79 7.81
CA HIS A 129 -17.57 -10.89 7.25
C HIS A 129 -17.54 -12.12 8.18
N PRO A 130 -17.57 -13.37 7.65
CA PRO A 130 -17.56 -14.59 8.48
C PRO A 130 -16.27 -14.78 9.29
N ASP A 131 -15.11 -14.36 8.76
CA ASP A 131 -13.86 -14.34 9.52
C ASP A 131 -13.91 -13.25 10.61
N LYS A 132 -13.84 -13.69 11.87
CA LYS A 132 -13.94 -12.81 13.05
C LYS A 132 -12.84 -11.77 13.15
N ARG A 133 -11.64 -12.04 12.63
CA ARG A 133 -10.54 -11.07 12.68
C ARG A 133 -10.82 -9.91 11.72
N ILE A 134 -11.27 -10.22 10.50
CA ILE A 134 -11.71 -9.19 9.54
C ILE A 134 -12.86 -8.36 10.10
N GLN A 135 -13.90 -9.04 10.61
CA GLN A 135 -15.05 -8.37 11.22
C GLN A 135 -14.61 -7.41 12.34
N ASN A 136 -13.77 -7.87 13.27
CA ASN A 136 -13.32 -7.06 14.39
C ASN A 136 -12.47 -5.87 13.95
N LEU A 137 -11.53 -6.06 13.00
CA LEU A 137 -10.71 -4.98 12.46
C LEU A 137 -11.56 -3.90 11.77
N ALA A 138 -12.56 -4.31 10.99
CA ALA A 138 -13.45 -3.37 10.32
C ALA A 138 -14.31 -2.58 11.32
N VAL A 139 -14.80 -3.23 12.38
CA VAL A 139 -15.55 -2.55 13.46
C VAL A 139 -14.64 -1.53 14.17
N ILE A 140 -13.42 -1.92 14.54
CA ILE A 140 -12.45 -1.01 15.16
C ILE A 140 -12.15 0.19 14.23
N PHE A 141 -11.94 -0.06 12.94
CA PHE A 141 -11.70 1.02 11.97
C PHE A 141 -12.86 2.03 11.93
N LEU A 142 -14.09 1.54 11.88
CA LEU A 142 -15.28 2.37 11.83
C LEU A 142 -15.50 3.17 13.13
N ASP A 143 -15.26 2.54 14.27
CA ASP A 143 -15.55 3.15 15.58
C ASP A 143 -14.46 4.14 16.03
N ASP A 144 -13.19 3.84 15.77
CA ASP A 144 -12.06 4.62 16.29
C ASP A 144 -11.57 5.71 15.33
N TYR A 145 -11.75 5.53 14.00
CA TYR A 145 -11.13 6.39 12.99
C TYR A 145 -12.14 7.23 12.19
N CYS A 146 -13.37 6.74 12.02
CA CYS A 146 -14.37 7.40 11.19
C CYS A 146 -15.28 8.34 12.00
N HIS A 147 -15.83 9.37 11.34
CA HIS A 147 -16.84 10.22 11.96
C HIS A 147 -18.19 9.48 12.02
N ARG A 148 -18.82 9.43 13.21
CA ARG A 148 -20.10 8.73 13.42
C ARG A 148 -21.17 9.14 12.41
N ASP A 149 -21.30 10.43 12.13
CA ASP A 149 -22.27 10.94 11.17
C ASP A 149 -22.03 10.41 9.75
N GLN A 150 -20.76 10.31 9.34
CA GLN A 150 -20.38 9.76 8.03
C GLN A 150 -20.73 8.28 7.94
N VAL A 151 -20.40 7.50 8.98
CA VAL A 151 -20.73 6.07 9.05
C VAL A 151 -22.24 5.85 9.02
N HIS A 152 -23.02 6.64 9.76
CA HIS A 152 -24.48 6.56 9.75
C HIS A 152 -25.08 6.84 8.38
N ARG A 153 -24.63 7.89 7.69
CA ARG A 153 -25.06 8.21 6.32
C ARG A 153 -24.76 7.06 5.34
N MET A 154 -23.58 6.47 5.44
CA MET A 154 -23.20 5.36 4.58
C MET A 154 -24.02 4.09 4.86
N ARG A 155 -24.30 3.79 6.13
CA ARG A 155 -25.18 2.67 6.52
C ARG A 155 -26.60 2.80 5.97
N SER A 156 -27.18 4.01 5.97
CA SER A 156 -28.52 4.21 5.41
C SER A 156 -28.58 3.96 3.90
N ASN A 157 -27.53 4.35 3.17
CA ASN A 157 -27.46 4.18 1.71
C ASN A 157 -27.33 2.72 1.27
N VAL A 158 -26.64 1.88 2.06
CA VAL A 158 -26.52 0.43 1.80
C VAL A 158 -27.86 -0.29 1.99
N THR A 159 -28.70 0.19 2.90
CA THR A 159 -30.00 -0.44 3.22
C THR A 159 -31.10 -0.11 2.20
N THR A 160 -30.89 0.89 1.33
CA THR A 160 -31.89 1.35 0.35
C THR A 160 -31.91 0.58 -0.98
N ILE A 161 -31.13 -0.48 -1.17
CA ILE A 161 -31.27 -1.34 -2.36
C ILE A 161 -32.47 -2.28 -2.14
N PRO A 162 -33.56 -2.18 -2.92
CA PRO A 162 -34.73 -3.03 -2.73
C PRO A 162 -34.37 -4.48 -3.08
N LEU A 163 -34.68 -5.40 -2.17
CA LEU A 163 -34.71 -6.84 -2.47
C LEU A 163 -35.64 -7.06 -3.68
N PRO A 164 -35.25 -7.87 -4.70
CA PRO A 164 -36.17 -8.26 -5.75
C PRO A 164 -37.35 -8.99 -5.10
N GLY A 165 -38.55 -8.44 -5.31
CA GLY A 165 -39.76 -8.85 -4.62
C GLY A 165 -39.98 -10.36 -4.68
N SER A 166 -40.21 -10.96 -3.52
CA SER A 166 -40.82 -12.27 -3.41
C SER A 166 -42.20 -12.18 -4.08
N GLN A 167 -42.30 -12.67 -5.32
CA GLN A 167 -43.60 -12.94 -5.93
C GLN A 167 -44.23 -14.07 -5.11
N ALA A 168 -45.24 -13.70 -4.32
CA ALA A 168 -46.14 -14.67 -3.72
C ALA A 168 -46.83 -15.46 -4.85
N PRO A 169 -46.96 -16.80 -4.73
CA PRO A 169 -47.61 -17.59 -5.76
C PRO A 169 -49.10 -17.23 -5.83
N THR A 170 -49.54 -16.84 -7.03
CA THR A 170 -50.95 -16.63 -7.36
C THR A 170 -51.69 -17.97 -7.25
N PRO A 171 -52.82 -18.05 -6.53
CA PRO A 171 -53.61 -19.27 -6.49
C PRO A 171 -54.41 -19.42 -7.79
N GLN A 172 -54.22 -20.55 -8.47
CA GLN A 172 -55.20 -21.15 -9.37
C GLN A 172 -55.48 -22.57 -8.88
#